data_AF-A0A3D2N240-F1
#
_entry.id   AF-A0A3D2N240-F1
#
_cell.length_a   1.000
_cell.length_b   1.000
_cell.length_c   1.000
_cell.angle_alpha   90.00
_cell.angle_beta   90.00
_cell.angle_gamma   90.00
#
_symmetry.space_group_name_H-M   'P 1'
#
loop_
_entity.id
_entity.type
_entity.pdbx_description
1 polymer ?
#
loop_
_entity_poly.entity_id
_entity_poly.type
_entity_poly.pdbx_seq_one_letter_code
_entity_poly.pdbx_strand_id
1 'polypeptide(L)'
;MMKENEIEIVTCKNGHLYPAHLHKTCPYCRKFEDNSERMMAERNARKQANNRELHINTRWENFIQWLEEGTSGLSFLFSMIGDKLHDLPKEDPWKDPHFWDLYR
;
A
#
# COMPACT_ATOMS: atom_id res chain seq x y z
N MET A 1 42.61 -8.61 -48.45
CA MET A 1 42.97 -7.56 -47.47
C MET A 1 41.69 -6.81 -47.13
N MET A 2 41.05 -7.15 -46.00
CA MET A 2 39.86 -6.42 -45.55
C MET A 2 40.34 -5.07 -45.02
N LYS A 3 39.81 -3.99 -45.59
CA LYS A 3 40.13 -2.62 -45.18
C LYS A 3 39.85 -2.47 -43.69
N GLU A 4 40.78 -1.83 -43.00
CA GLU A 4 40.69 -1.43 -41.61
C GLU A 4 39.31 -0.78 -41.38
N ASN A 5 38.58 -1.27 -40.37
CA ASN A 5 37.27 -0.74 -39.98
C ASN A 5 37.46 0.69 -39.46
N GLU A 6 37.51 1.68 -40.35
CA GLU A 6 37.40 3.09 -40.00
C GLU A 6 36.02 3.33 -39.40
N ILE A 7 35.98 3.37 -38.07
CA ILE A 7 34.78 3.71 -37.32
C ILE A 7 34.71 5.24 -37.27
N GLU A 8 33.84 5.83 -38.08
CA GLU A 8 33.56 7.26 -38.00
C GLU A 8 32.81 7.58 -36.69
N ILE A 9 33.47 8.34 -35.81
CA ILE A 9 32.90 8.84 -34.57
C ILE A 9 32.42 10.27 -34.81
N VAL A 10 31.13 10.51 -34.57
CA VAL A 10 30.50 11.82 -34.74
C VAL A 10 30.05 12.37 -33.40
N THR A 11 30.00 13.70 -33.30
CA THR A 11 29.55 14.40 -32.10
C THR A 11 28.14 14.94 -32.32
N CYS A 12 27.21 14.68 -31.40
CA CYS A 12 25.87 15.25 -31.43
C CYS A 12 25.86 16.72 -31.00
N LYS A 13 24.72 17.40 -31.20
CA LYS A 13 24.53 18.81 -30.75
C LYS A 13 24.73 19.01 -29.25
N ASN A 14 24.49 17.97 -28.45
CA ASN A 14 24.67 17.99 -26.99
C ASN A 14 26.07 17.53 -26.56
N GLY A 15 27.01 17.36 -27.49
CA GLY A 15 28.40 17.00 -27.18
C GLY A 15 28.70 15.51 -27.00
N HIS A 16 27.71 14.62 -27.05
CA HIS A 16 27.96 13.16 -26.98
C HIS A 16 28.63 12.64 -28.25
N LEU A 17 29.68 11.84 -28.07
CA LEU A 17 30.37 11.10 -29.13
C LEU A 17 29.69 9.74 -29.36
N TYR A 18 29.44 9.39 -30.61
CA TYR A 18 28.88 8.09 -30.96
C TYR A 18 29.31 7.63 -32.35
N PRO A 19 29.39 6.31 -32.60
CA PRO A 19 29.73 5.77 -33.90
C PRO A 19 28.58 5.96 -34.91
N ALA A 20 28.83 6.68 -36.00
CA ALA A 20 27.84 6.99 -37.03
C ALA A 20 27.36 5.74 -37.79
N HIS A 21 28.23 4.73 -37.95
CA HIS A 21 27.91 3.49 -38.64
C HIS A 21 26.88 2.62 -37.89
N LEU A 22 26.80 2.74 -36.56
CA LEU A 22 25.87 1.98 -35.71
C LEU A 22 24.57 2.74 -35.45
N HIS A 23 24.64 4.06 -35.30
CA HIS A 23 23.51 4.86 -34.89
C HIS A 23 23.33 6.08 -35.79
N LYS A 24 22.15 6.20 -36.41
CA LYS A 24 21.78 7.37 -37.24
C LYS A 24 21.56 8.63 -36.42
N THR A 25 21.23 8.47 -35.13
CA THR A 25 20.96 9.55 -34.19
C THR A 25 21.68 9.25 -32.88
N CYS A 26 21.92 10.30 -32.07
CA CYS A 26 22.63 10.15 -30.81
C CYS A 26 21.89 9.18 -29.85
N PRO A 27 22.46 8.02 -29.53
CA PRO A 27 21.79 7.02 -28.70
C PRO A 27 21.57 7.52 -27.26
N TYR A 28 22.44 8.40 -26.77
CA TYR A 28 22.34 8.98 -25.44
C TYR A 28 21.17 9.95 -25.31
N CYS A 29 20.97 10.83 -26.30
CA CYS A 29 19.85 11.77 -26.29
C CYS A 29 18.51 11.04 -26.37
N ARG A 30 18.40 10.04 -27.25
CA ARG A 30 17.20 9.22 -27.37
C ARG A 30 16.87 8.48 -26.07
N LYS A 31 17.88 7.85 -25.45
CA LYS A 31 17.70 7.16 -24.18
C LYS A 31 17.30 8.11 -23.04
N PHE A 32 17.76 9.36 -23.08
CA PHE A 32 17.33 10.38 -22.13
C PHE A 32 15.86 10.75 -22.33
N GLU A 33 15.45 11.01 -23.57
CA GLU A 33 14.04 11.31 -23.93
C GLU A 33 13.12 10.16 -23.47
N ASP A 34 13.42 8.92 -23.88
CA ASP A 34 12.65 7.73 -23.50
C ASP A 34 12.56 7.58 -21.96
N ASN A 35 13.66 7.80 -21.25
CA ASN A 35 13.68 7.74 -19.78
C ASN A 35 12.86 8.85 -19.14
N SER A 36 12.91 10.05 -19.70
CA SER A 36 12.17 11.21 -19.19
C SER A 36 10.66 11.01 -19.37
N GLU A 37 10.22 10.51 -20.53
CA GLU A 37 8.83 10.15 -20.79
C GLU A 37 8.35 9.08 -19.81
N ARG A 38 9.15 8.02 -19.60
CA ARG A 38 8.84 6.98 -18.62
C ARG A 38 8.72 7.53 -17.20
N MET A 39 9.66 8.38 -16.76
CA MET A 39 9.61 9.01 -15.45
C MET A 39 8.39 9.92 -15.28
N MET A 40 8.02 10.67 -16.32
CA MET A 40 6.80 11.50 -16.29
C MET A 40 5.53 10.64 -16.23
N ALA A 41 5.48 9.54 -16.98
CA ALA A 41 4.36 8.60 -16.95
C ALA A 41 4.20 7.97 -15.56
N GLU A 42 5.28 7.51 -14.95
CA GLU A 42 5.26 6.97 -13.58
C GLU A 42 4.81 8.02 -12.55
N ARG A 43 5.31 9.25 -12.65
CA ARG A 43 4.88 10.36 -11.79
C ARG A 43 3.39 10.66 -11.95
N ASN A 44 2.88 10.67 -13.18
CA ASN A 44 1.47 10.92 -13.45
C ASN A 44 0.58 9.77 -12.96
N ALA A 45 1.02 8.52 -13.13
CA ALA A 45 0.33 7.35 -12.58
C ALA A 45 0.25 7.40 -11.05
N ARG A 46 1.33 7.78 -10.36
CA ARG A 46 1.33 8.00 -8.90
C ARG A 46 0.38 9.12 -8.48
N LYS A 47 0.38 10.26 -9.19
CA LYS A 47 -0.58 11.34 -8.92
C LYS A 47 -2.02 10.88 -9.10
N GLN A 48 -2.31 10.09 -10.13
CA GLN A 48 -3.64 9.55 -10.39
C GLN A 48 -4.06 8.53 -9.32
N ALA A 49 -3.14 7.68 -8.85
CA ALA A 49 -3.37 6.79 -7.72
C ALA A 49 -3.68 7.59 -6.44
N ASN A 50 -2.85 8.58 -6.08
CA ASN A 50 -3.09 9.43 -4.92
C ASN A 50 -4.39 10.25 -5.01
N ASN A 51 -4.82 10.65 -6.21
CA ASN A 51 -6.12 11.31 -6.40
C ASN A 51 -7.30 10.39 -6.11
N ARG A 52 -7.15 9.07 -6.27
CA ARG A 52 -8.18 8.10 -5.83
C ARG A 52 -8.19 7.95 -4.30
N GLU A 53 -7.04 8.11 -3.65
CA GLU A 53 -6.90 8.05 -2.19
C GLU A 53 -7.37 9.33 -1.49
N LEU A 54 -7.32 10.49 -2.14
CA LEU A 54 -7.95 11.73 -1.69
C LEU A 54 -9.49 11.72 -1.86
N HIS A 55 -10.13 10.56 -1.74
CA HIS A 55 -11.55 10.52 -1.46
C HIS A 55 -11.74 11.22 -0.11
N ILE A 56 -12.34 12.41 -0.13
CA ILE A 56 -12.83 13.04 1.09
C ILE A 56 -13.95 12.13 1.58
N ASN A 57 -13.61 11.21 2.47
CA ASN A 57 -14.58 10.33 3.11
C ASN A 57 -15.73 11.18 3.64
N THR A 58 -16.94 10.77 3.32
CA THR A 58 -18.12 11.31 3.98
C THR A 58 -18.03 11.09 5.49
N ARG A 59 -18.78 11.89 6.27
CA ARG A 59 -18.81 11.73 7.75
C ARG A 59 -19.14 10.29 8.18
N TRP A 60 -19.91 9.57 7.36
CA TRP A 60 -20.28 8.18 7.60
C TRP A 60 -19.14 7.20 7.30
N GLU A 61 -18.41 7.37 6.20
CA GLU A 61 -17.27 6.52 5.86
C GLU A 61 -16.13 6.65 6.89
N ASN A 62 -15.89 7.86 7.41
CA ASN A 62 -14.96 8.06 8.53
C ASN A 62 -15.44 7.37 9.82
N PHE A 63 -16.75 7.34 10.07
CA PHE A 63 -17.30 6.65 11.23
C PHE A 63 -17.14 5.13 11.12
N ILE A 64 -17.39 4.55 9.95
CA ILE A 64 -17.18 3.12 9.69
C ILE A 64 -15.71 2.75 9.86
N GLN A 65 -14.77 3.53 9.30
CA GLN A 65 -13.34 3.29 9.47
C GLN A 65 -12.90 3.36 10.93
N TRP A 66 -13.36 4.38 11.67
CA TRP A 66 -13.10 4.48 13.11
C TRP A 66 -13.67 3.30 13.90
N LEU A 67 -14.85 2.81 13.51
CA LEU A 67 -15.50 1.68 14.15
C LEU A 67 -14.76 0.36 13.84
N GLU A 68 -14.29 0.15 12.61
CA GLU A 68 -13.47 -1.01 12.25
C GLU A 68 -12.12 -1.02 12.99
N GLU A 69 -11.45 0.14 13.09
CA GLU A 69 -10.23 0.27 13.88
C GLU A 69 -10.48 0.00 15.37
N GLY A 70 -11.57 0.52 15.94
CA GLY A 70 -11.94 0.34 17.35
C GLY A 70 -12.47 -1.07 17.70
N THR A 71 -13.11 -1.76 16.75
CA THR A 71 -13.69 -3.10 16.98
C THR A 71 -12.64 -4.21 16.98
N SER A 72 -11.49 -3.99 16.34
CA SER A 72 -10.35 -4.92 16.41
C SER A 72 -9.90 -5.19 17.85
N GLY A 73 -9.94 -4.18 18.72
CA GLY A 73 -9.65 -4.32 20.16
C GLY A 73 -10.82 -4.87 20.98
N LEU A 74 -12.07 -4.58 20.60
CA LEU A 74 -13.27 -5.08 21.29
C LEU A 74 -13.49 -6.57 21.07
N SER A 75 -13.16 -7.11 19.89
CA SER A 75 -13.25 -8.55 19.63
C SER A 75 -12.40 -9.37 20.61
N PHE A 76 -11.20 -8.90 20.94
CA PHE A 76 -10.32 -9.50 21.94
C PHE A 76 -10.89 -9.41 23.37
N LEU A 77 -11.54 -8.29 23.71
CA LEU A 77 -12.20 -8.14 25.01
C LEU A 77 -13.43 -9.06 25.14
N PHE A 78 -14.22 -9.20 24.08
CA PHE A 78 -15.37 -10.11 24.06
C PHE A 78 -14.95 -11.58 24.10
N SER A 79 -13.84 -11.97 23.45
CA SER A 79 -13.32 -13.34 23.58
C SER A 79 -12.83 -13.64 24.99
N MET A 80 -12.13 -12.68 25.62
CA MET A 80 -11.65 -12.83 27.00
C MET A 80 -12.80 -12.90 28.04
N ILE A 81 -13.89 -12.16 27.81
CA ILE A 81 -15.10 -12.24 28.66
C ILE A 81 -15.87 -13.55 28.40
N GLY A 82 -15.96 -14.00 27.15
CA GLY A 82 -16.64 -15.25 26.77
C GLY A 82 -16.02 -16.48 27.41
N ASP A 83 -14.69 -16.59 27.38
CA ASP A 83 -13.98 -17.71 28.03
C ASP A 83 -14.21 -17.72 29.55
N LYS A 84 -14.24 -16.54 30.18
CA LYS A 84 -14.46 -16.42 31.63
C LYS A 84 -15.90 -16.67 32.06
N LEU A 85 -16.88 -16.48 31.16
CA LEU A 85 -18.29 -16.76 31.43
C LEU A 85 -18.59 -18.27 31.38
N HIS A 86 -17.80 -19.03 30.61
CA HIS A 86 -17.98 -20.48 30.45
C HIS A 86 -17.50 -21.30 31.67
N ASP A 87 -16.68 -20.69 32.53
CA ASP A 87 -16.19 -21.24 33.79
C ASP A 87 -17.04 -20.89 35.02
N LEU A 88 -18.14 -20.14 34.83
CA LEU A 88 -19.07 -19.88 35.93
C LEU A 88 -19.86 -21.16 36.23
N PRO A 89 -19.95 -21.58 37.51
CA PRO A 89 -20.79 -22.71 37.89
C PRO A 89 -22.23 -22.44 37.43
N LYS A 90 -22.84 -23.43 36.76
CA LYS A 90 -24.19 -23.34 36.15
C LYS A 90 -25.33 -23.14 37.16
N GLU A 91 -25.03 -23.21 38.46
CA GLU A 91 -26.01 -23.01 39.51
C GLU A 91 -25.99 -21.55 39.97
N ASP A 92 -27.05 -20.85 39.58
CA ASP A 92 -27.37 -19.50 40.01
C ASP A 92 -27.63 -19.51 41.53
N PRO A 93 -26.79 -18.87 42.37
CA PRO A 93 -26.98 -18.85 43.82
C PRO A 93 -28.32 -18.23 44.24
N TRP A 94 -28.90 -17.39 43.38
CA TRP A 94 -30.18 -16.71 43.61
C TRP A 94 -31.40 -17.58 43.29
N LYS A 95 -31.18 -18.77 42.71
CA LYS A 95 -32.21 -19.78 42.46
C LYS A 95 -32.21 -20.94 43.45
N ASP A 96 -31.30 -20.93 44.43
CA ASP A 96 -31.32 -21.92 45.50
C ASP A 96 -32.56 -21.69 46.39
N PRO A 97 -33.49 -22.67 46.47
CA PRO A 97 -34.67 -22.58 47.34
C PRO A 97 -34.33 -22.33 48.81
N HIS A 98 -33.11 -22.67 49.24
CA HIS A 98 -32.62 -22.53 50.61
C HIS A 98 -31.78 -21.27 50.85
N PHE A 99 -31.64 -20.39 49.85
CA PHE A 99 -30.80 -19.18 49.95
C PHE A 99 -31.12 -18.31 51.18
N TRP A 100 -32.41 -18.22 51.56
CA TRP A 100 -32.87 -17.41 52.68
C TRP A 100 -32.85 -18.13 54.04
N ASP A 101 -32.57 -19.43 54.08
CA ASP A 101 -32.54 -20.20 55.33
C ASP A 101 -31.35 -19.84 56.23
N LEU A 102 -30.31 -19.20 55.66
CA LEU A 102 -29.13 -18.73 56.38
C LEU A 102 -29.37 -17.45 57.20
N TYR A 103 -30.51 -16.78 57.00
CA TYR A 103 -30.86 -15.52 57.67
C TYR A 103 -32.04 -15.66 58.65
N ARG A 104 -32.38 -16.89 59.04
CA ARG A 104 -33.39 -17.21 60.06
C ARG A 104 -32.76 -17.50 61.42
#